data_AF-A0A8J6VQU4-F1
#
_entry.id   AF-A0A8J6VQU4-F1
#
_cell.length_a   1.000
_cell.length_b   1.000
_cell.length_c   1.000
_cell.angle_alpha   90.00
_cell.angle_beta   90.00
_cell.angle_gamma   90.00
#
_symmetry.space_group_name_H-M   'P 1'
#
loop_
_entity.id
_entity.type
_entity.pdbx_description
1 polymer ?
#
loop_
_entity_poly.entity_id
_entity_poly.type
_entity_poly.pdbx_seq_one_letter_code
_entity_poly.pdbx_strand_id
1 'polypeptide(L)'
;MPRNSLELRRQKYFEISSQISQLDDEKLRSLLDQSASNESGTGWGMNHIIIFEQSKVFVKRVPVTDLEYDNLFSTKNLYNLPPTYNYGFGSTGLGVFRELVTHLKTTHWVLEGAIASSSDAHATFPLMYHYRIVPSTGERADLEIDVEHWGNHINVKKYVLDRSNAQHELVLFLEYVPHVLETWLQENPSKLRQSLNDLWRAIAFLRTKGIIHFDAHFRNVLTDGEQTYLTDFGLALDKSFAPTEEEENFFEQNTFYDYGEVLRNLGHPIRWAFDSCSDNSKRKIMEKYGINEGLQPYQVGAILLNNIKQIHVDEDLNLDQFYVDSVVKYHSIVVLMQNFFSTMWSNPKKDTELPHKKLQQLLNETGFLSSPDGET
;
A
#
# COMPACT_ATOMS: atom_id res chain seq x y z
N MET A 1 23.91 -3.82 14.93
CA MET A 1 24.57 -2.64 14.32
C MET A 1 23.59 -1.87 13.42
N PRO A 2 22.56 -1.23 13.97
CA PRO A 2 21.60 -0.40 13.21
C PRO A 2 22.13 1.00 12.85
N ARG A 3 23.10 1.53 13.62
CA ARG A 3 23.66 2.87 13.39
C ARG A 3 24.38 2.99 12.04
N ASN A 4 25.04 1.91 11.61
CA ASN A 4 25.78 1.85 10.35
C ASN A 4 24.83 1.77 9.13
N SER A 5 23.69 1.08 9.23
CA SER A 5 22.74 0.98 8.10
C SER A 5 22.01 2.31 7.83
N LEU A 6 21.61 3.04 8.86
CA LEU A 6 20.99 4.36 8.69
C LEU A 6 22.00 5.40 8.15
N GLU A 7 23.24 5.38 8.63
CA GLU A 7 24.31 6.26 8.12
C GLU A 7 24.58 6.01 6.63
N LEU A 8 24.64 4.75 6.19
CA LEU A 8 24.77 4.39 4.78
C LEU A 8 23.56 4.85 3.95
N ARG A 9 22.32 4.66 4.45
CA ARG A 9 21.11 5.17 3.79
C ARG A 9 21.13 6.70 3.65
N ARG A 10 21.58 7.44 4.68
CA ARG A 10 21.76 8.90 4.64
C ARG A 10 22.81 9.32 3.61
N GLN A 11 23.97 8.66 3.58
CA GLN A 11 25.02 8.95 2.59
C GLN A 11 24.49 8.76 1.17
N LYS A 12 23.88 7.61 0.90
CA LYS A 12 23.27 7.31 -0.40
C LYS A 12 22.18 8.32 -0.77
N TYR A 13 21.38 8.77 0.20
CA TYR A 13 20.39 9.82 -0.02
C TYR A 13 21.01 11.11 -0.55
N PHE A 14 22.01 11.66 0.13
CA PHE A 14 22.62 12.93 -0.28
C PHE A 14 23.36 12.83 -1.61
N GLU A 15 24.00 11.68 -1.87
CA GLU A 15 24.68 11.40 -3.13
C GLU A 15 23.70 11.38 -4.31
N ILE A 16 22.69 10.50 -4.26
CA ILE A 16 21.71 10.35 -5.35
C ILE A 16 20.89 11.64 -5.53
N SER A 17 20.47 12.28 -4.42
CA SER A 17 19.75 13.55 -4.48
C SER A 17 20.56 14.64 -5.18
N SER A 18 21.86 14.72 -4.91
CA SER A 18 22.77 15.66 -5.58
C SER A 18 22.93 15.35 -7.07
N GLN A 19 23.07 14.07 -7.45
CA GLN A 19 23.17 13.65 -8.84
C GLN A 19 21.91 14.01 -9.63
N ILE A 20 20.72 13.70 -9.11
CA ILE A 20 19.44 14.06 -9.75
C ILE A 20 19.27 15.58 -9.80
N SER A 21 19.77 16.31 -8.80
CA SER A 21 19.70 17.79 -8.76
C SER A 21 20.46 18.49 -9.89
N GLN A 22 21.49 17.83 -10.44
CA GLN A 22 22.31 18.39 -11.53
C GLN A 22 21.73 18.12 -12.93
N LEU A 23 20.67 17.31 -13.02
CA LEU A 23 19.99 17.05 -14.29
C LEU A 23 19.14 18.25 -14.67
N ASP A 24 19.40 18.76 -15.88
CA ASP A 24 18.47 19.65 -16.60
C ASP A 24 17.29 18.84 -17.16
N ASP A 25 16.24 19.54 -17.60
CA ASP A 25 15.00 18.93 -18.09
C ASP A 25 15.23 18.05 -19.33
N GLU A 26 16.20 18.41 -20.19
CA GLU A 26 16.52 17.65 -21.40
C GLU A 26 17.13 16.28 -21.05
N LYS A 27 18.14 16.27 -20.16
CA LYS A 27 18.75 15.02 -19.67
C LYS A 27 17.76 14.18 -18.90
N LEU A 28 16.94 14.81 -18.05
CA LEU A 28 15.93 14.10 -17.30
C LEU A 28 14.92 13.42 -18.24
N ARG A 29 14.42 14.15 -19.23
CA ARG A 29 13.52 13.59 -20.24
C ARG A 29 14.16 12.42 -20.98
N SER A 30 15.41 12.55 -21.40
CA SER A 30 16.15 11.47 -22.07
C SER A 30 16.25 10.20 -21.19
N LEU A 31 16.50 10.37 -19.89
CA LEU A 31 16.56 9.25 -18.95
C LEU A 31 15.20 8.55 -18.80
N LEU A 32 14.12 9.33 -18.66
CA LEU A 32 12.76 8.80 -18.54
C LEU A 32 12.36 8.03 -19.82
N ASP A 33 12.58 8.62 -21.00
CA ASP A 33 12.20 8.02 -22.29
C ASP A 33 12.99 6.71 -22.57
N GLN A 34 14.27 6.63 -22.20
CA GLN A 34 15.06 5.39 -22.35
C GLN A 34 14.58 4.26 -21.43
N SER A 35 14.15 4.62 -20.22
CA SER A 35 13.74 3.68 -19.18
C SER A 35 12.33 3.10 -19.40
N ALA A 36 11.51 3.72 -20.27
CA ALA A 36 10.20 3.23 -20.67
C ALA A 36 10.24 1.84 -21.34
N SER A 37 11.41 1.37 -21.77
CA SER A 37 11.60 -0.01 -22.25
C SER A 37 11.55 -1.10 -21.16
N ASN A 38 11.56 -0.71 -19.86
CA ASN A 38 11.49 -1.60 -18.70
C ASN A 38 10.19 -1.40 -17.89
N GLU A 39 9.09 -1.12 -18.58
CA GLU A 39 7.78 -0.87 -17.97
C GLU A 39 7.26 -2.08 -17.17
N SER A 40 6.84 -1.83 -15.94
CA SER A 40 5.97 -2.73 -15.18
C SER A 40 4.92 -1.88 -14.45
N GLY A 41 3.69 -1.84 -14.97
CA GLY A 41 2.62 -1.06 -14.33
C GLY A 41 1.25 -1.67 -14.53
N THR A 42 0.58 -1.98 -13.43
CA THR A 42 -0.86 -2.32 -13.36
C THR A 42 -1.67 -1.21 -12.66
N GLY A 43 -1.23 0.07 -12.74
CA GLY A 43 -1.82 1.20 -12.02
C GLY A 43 -1.76 2.54 -12.78
N TRP A 44 -2.28 3.61 -12.16
CA TRP A 44 -2.47 4.94 -12.78
C TRP A 44 -1.18 5.77 -12.98
N GLY A 45 -0.04 5.31 -12.44
CA GLY A 45 1.27 5.93 -12.61
C GLY A 45 2.21 5.03 -13.42
N MET A 46 3.18 5.64 -14.12
CA MET A 46 4.22 4.88 -14.81
C MET A 46 5.40 4.65 -13.85
N ASN A 47 5.74 3.39 -13.65
CA ASN A 47 6.83 2.97 -12.78
C ASN A 47 7.98 2.38 -13.60
N HIS A 48 9.21 2.80 -13.31
CA HIS A 48 10.40 2.24 -13.93
C HIS A 48 11.62 2.33 -13.00
N ILE A 49 12.70 1.63 -13.35
CA ILE A 49 13.95 1.63 -12.60
C ILE A 49 15.00 2.38 -13.42
N ILE A 50 15.61 3.40 -12.82
CA ILE A 50 16.80 4.08 -13.36
C ILE A 50 18.02 3.65 -12.57
N ILE A 51 19.16 3.54 -13.25
CA ILE A 51 20.45 3.25 -12.63
C ILE A 51 21.28 4.53 -12.63
N PHE A 52 21.58 5.03 -11.43
CA PHE A 52 22.54 6.10 -11.21
C PHE A 52 23.85 5.47 -10.74
N GLU A 53 24.85 5.43 -11.62
CA GLU A 53 26.10 4.69 -11.44
C GLU A 53 25.86 3.20 -11.10
N GLN A 54 25.90 2.84 -9.81
CA GLN A 54 25.63 1.47 -9.33
C GLN A 54 24.33 1.38 -8.50
N SER A 55 23.64 2.50 -8.29
CA SER A 55 22.44 2.60 -7.48
C SER A 55 21.18 2.53 -8.34
N LYS A 56 20.35 1.51 -8.09
CA LYS A 56 18.98 1.47 -8.59
C LYS A 56 18.12 2.52 -7.86
N VAL A 57 17.33 3.24 -8.63
CA VAL A 57 16.34 4.23 -8.18
C VAL A 57 15.00 3.83 -8.79
N PHE A 58 13.98 3.69 -7.95
CA PHE A 58 12.62 3.49 -8.41
C PHE A 58 12.01 4.85 -8.75
N VAL A 59 11.39 4.95 -9.91
CA VAL A 59 10.77 6.21 -10.36
C VAL A 59 9.28 5.99 -10.53
N LYS A 60 8.49 6.79 -9.82
CA LYS A 60 7.03 6.86 -9.94
C LYS A 60 6.65 8.16 -10.64
N ARG A 61 5.96 8.06 -11.78
CA ARG A 61 5.42 9.22 -12.51
C ARG A 61 3.92 9.31 -12.25
N VAL A 62 3.46 10.44 -11.72
CA VAL A 62 2.07 10.69 -11.35
C VAL A 62 1.53 11.87 -12.16
N PRO A 63 0.41 11.72 -12.90
CA PRO A 63 -0.20 12.84 -13.59
C PRO A 63 -0.51 14.02 -12.66
N VAL A 64 -0.23 15.24 -13.13
CA VAL A 64 -0.57 16.51 -12.45
C VAL A 64 -1.58 17.24 -13.33
N THR A 65 -2.83 17.29 -12.89
CA THR A 65 -3.90 17.96 -13.66
C THR A 65 -3.66 19.45 -13.78
N ASP A 66 -4.28 20.12 -14.75
CA ASP A 66 -4.18 21.58 -14.87
C ASP A 66 -4.67 22.28 -13.58
N LEU A 67 -5.72 21.76 -12.94
CA LEU A 67 -6.21 22.29 -11.66
C LEU A 67 -5.18 22.13 -10.54
N GLU A 68 -4.50 20.99 -10.46
CA GLU A 68 -3.41 20.78 -9.51
C GLU A 68 -2.21 21.67 -9.84
N TYR A 69 -1.87 21.81 -11.13
CA TYR A 69 -0.78 22.65 -11.62
C TYR A 69 -1.01 24.13 -11.30
N ASP A 70 -2.22 24.64 -11.44
CA ASP A 70 -2.58 26.00 -11.05
C ASP A 70 -2.58 26.21 -9.52
N ASN A 71 -2.54 25.12 -8.74
CA ASN A 71 -2.55 25.11 -7.29
C ASN A 71 -1.36 24.30 -6.72
N LEU A 72 -0.16 24.51 -7.27
CA LEU A 72 1.05 23.76 -6.87
C LEU A 72 1.21 23.66 -5.35
N PHE A 73 1.52 22.45 -4.89
CA PHE A 73 1.77 22.13 -3.49
C PHE A 73 0.57 22.30 -2.53
N SER A 74 -0.63 22.57 -3.05
CA SER A 74 -1.84 22.57 -2.25
C SER A 74 -2.22 21.16 -1.80
N THR A 75 -2.46 20.99 -0.49
CA THR A 75 -2.96 19.73 0.09
C THR A 75 -4.49 19.74 0.27
N LYS A 76 -5.20 20.70 -0.36
CA LYS A 76 -6.67 20.73 -0.35
C LYS A 76 -7.24 19.62 -1.23
N ASN A 77 -8.44 19.16 -0.92
CA ASN A 77 -9.23 18.31 -1.81
C ASN A 77 -9.81 19.16 -2.96
N LEU A 78 -9.00 19.49 -3.97
CA LEU A 78 -9.34 20.42 -5.05
C LEU A 78 -10.55 19.99 -5.87
N TYR A 79 -10.78 18.68 -5.97
CA TYR A 79 -11.89 18.09 -6.72
C TYR A 79 -13.13 17.83 -5.87
N ASN A 80 -13.07 18.09 -4.55
CA ASN A 80 -14.12 17.72 -3.60
C ASN A 80 -14.52 16.24 -3.76
N LEU A 81 -13.52 15.36 -3.80
CA LEU A 81 -13.71 13.91 -3.85
C LEU A 81 -14.33 13.43 -2.53
N PRO A 82 -15.23 12.44 -2.57
CA PRO A 82 -15.79 11.88 -1.34
C PRO A 82 -14.66 11.22 -0.51
N PRO A 83 -14.65 11.33 0.83
CA PRO A 83 -13.60 10.71 1.65
C PRO A 83 -13.50 9.19 1.49
N THR A 84 -14.58 8.51 1.11
CA THR A 84 -14.54 7.07 0.81
C THR A 84 -13.63 6.72 -0.37
N TYR A 85 -13.23 7.70 -1.18
CA TYR A 85 -12.22 7.55 -2.22
C TYR A 85 -10.84 7.19 -1.67
N ASN A 86 -10.56 7.46 -0.39
CA ASN A 86 -9.32 7.04 0.26
C ASN A 86 -9.18 5.52 0.35
N TYR A 87 -10.25 4.73 0.45
CA TYR A 87 -10.16 3.29 0.70
C TYR A 87 -9.60 2.42 -0.46
N GLY A 88 -9.03 3.00 -1.51
CA GLY A 88 -8.26 2.26 -2.51
C GLY A 88 -9.02 1.30 -3.41
N PHE A 89 -10.35 1.43 -3.51
CA PHE A 89 -11.18 0.55 -4.34
C PHE A 89 -11.10 0.85 -5.85
N GLY A 90 -9.88 0.91 -6.41
CA GLY A 90 -9.61 1.35 -7.80
C GLY A 90 -9.34 2.85 -7.92
N SER A 91 -9.04 3.50 -6.79
CA SER A 91 -8.80 4.94 -6.71
C SER A 91 -7.51 5.30 -7.44
N THR A 92 -7.44 6.51 -7.96
CA THR A 92 -6.31 6.94 -8.80
C THR A 92 -5.29 7.80 -8.04
N GLY A 93 -5.32 7.70 -6.71
CA GLY A 93 -4.68 8.64 -5.76
C GLY A 93 -5.60 9.83 -5.45
N LEU A 94 -5.41 10.47 -4.30
CA LEU A 94 -6.22 11.62 -3.84
C LEU A 94 -5.31 12.84 -3.67
N GLY A 95 -5.11 13.57 -4.77
CA GLY A 95 -4.30 14.79 -4.81
C GLY A 95 -2.80 14.51 -4.87
N VAL A 96 -2.17 14.81 -6.00
CA VAL A 96 -0.75 14.52 -6.27
C VAL A 96 0.20 15.15 -5.23
N PHE A 97 -0.14 16.32 -4.70
CA PHE A 97 0.68 17.01 -3.69
C PHE A 97 0.48 16.48 -2.27
N ARG A 98 -0.63 15.77 -1.98
CA ARG A 98 -0.78 15.05 -0.70
C ARG A 98 0.21 13.88 -0.64
N GLU A 99 0.35 13.14 -1.74
CA GLU A 99 1.34 12.07 -1.87
C GLU A 99 2.78 12.63 -1.73
N LEU A 100 3.10 13.71 -2.46
CA LEU A 100 4.41 14.36 -2.37
C LEU A 100 4.77 14.79 -0.94
N VAL A 101 3.86 15.49 -0.26
CA VAL A 101 4.08 15.96 1.11
C VAL A 101 4.26 14.79 2.07
N THR A 102 3.53 13.69 1.87
CA THR A 102 3.70 12.49 2.69
C THR A 102 5.07 11.86 2.48
N HIS A 103 5.55 11.74 1.23
CA HIS A 103 6.91 11.28 0.94
C HIS A 103 8.00 12.18 1.55
N LEU A 104 7.82 13.51 1.53
CA LEU A 104 8.74 14.44 2.19
C LEU A 104 8.81 14.16 3.70
N LYS A 105 7.65 14.03 4.36
CA LYS A 105 7.58 13.76 5.80
C LYS A 105 8.22 12.44 6.18
N THR A 106 7.86 11.36 5.49
CA THR A 106 8.40 10.02 5.77
C THR A 106 9.90 9.97 5.53
N THR A 107 10.39 10.61 4.46
CA THR A 107 11.82 10.76 4.20
C THR A 107 12.52 11.49 5.34
N HIS A 108 12.01 12.64 5.79
CA HIS A 108 12.61 13.38 6.89
C HIS A 108 12.65 12.56 8.19
N TRP A 109 11.57 11.85 8.54
CA TRP A 109 11.54 11.02 9.74
C TRP A 109 12.54 9.86 9.70
N VAL A 110 12.73 9.24 8.53
CA VAL A 110 13.78 8.22 8.35
C VAL A 110 15.16 8.86 8.48
N LEU A 111 15.40 9.99 7.81
CA LEU A 111 16.68 10.70 7.89
C LEU A 111 16.99 11.22 9.29
N GLU A 112 16.01 11.57 10.11
CA GLU A 112 16.20 11.97 11.51
C GLU A 112 16.40 10.77 12.45
N GLY A 113 16.09 9.55 11.99
CA GLY A 113 16.07 8.35 12.83
C GLY A 113 14.86 8.29 13.76
N ALA A 114 13.80 9.04 13.49
CA ALA A 114 12.63 9.18 14.36
C ALA A 114 11.81 7.89 14.50
N ILE A 115 11.85 7.01 13.49
CA ILE A 115 11.20 5.68 13.52
C ILE A 115 12.12 4.59 14.08
N ALA A 116 13.41 4.88 14.26
CA ALA A 116 14.45 3.92 14.60
C ALA A 116 14.90 3.95 16.08
N SER A 117 14.06 4.47 16.98
CA SER A 117 14.43 4.77 18.37
C SER A 117 14.66 3.56 19.29
N SER A 118 14.46 2.32 18.81
CA SER A 118 14.92 1.11 19.49
C SER A 118 16.12 0.48 18.76
N SER A 119 16.97 -0.23 19.50
CA SER A 119 18.19 -0.89 18.97
C SER A 119 17.93 -1.96 17.90
N ASP A 120 16.66 -2.28 17.64
CA ASP A 120 16.17 -3.30 16.72
C ASP A 120 15.09 -2.72 15.77
N ALA A 121 15.33 -1.53 15.23
CA ALA A 121 14.39 -0.92 14.28
C ALA A 121 14.36 -1.70 12.96
N HIS A 122 13.20 -2.32 12.65
CA HIS A 122 13.02 -3.20 11.50
C HIS A 122 11.93 -2.74 10.51
N ALA A 123 11.23 -1.63 10.78
CA ALA A 123 10.26 -1.03 9.87
C ALA A 123 10.63 0.41 9.52
N THR A 124 10.47 0.79 8.25
CA THR A 124 10.78 2.14 7.77
C THR A 124 9.89 2.49 6.57
N PHE A 125 10.08 3.70 6.04
CA PHE A 125 9.59 4.09 4.73
C PHE A 125 10.76 4.11 3.72
N PRO A 126 10.52 3.88 2.42
CA PRO A 126 11.50 4.19 1.38
C PRO A 126 11.82 5.68 1.36
N LEU A 127 13.09 6.04 1.13
CA LEU A 127 13.50 7.44 0.99
C LEU A 127 13.11 7.99 -0.38
N MET A 128 12.57 9.21 -0.43
CA MET A 128 12.44 9.97 -1.67
C MET A 128 13.70 10.82 -1.88
N TYR A 129 14.57 10.41 -2.79
CA TYR A 129 15.81 11.13 -3.12
C TYR A 129 15.54 12.51 -3.73
N HIS A 130 14.53 12.62 -4.59
CA HIS A 130 14.16 13.89 -5.23
C HIS A 130 12.75 13.85 -5.82
N TYR A 131 12.25 15.02 -6.24
CA TYR A 131 11.07 15.11 -7.10
C TYR A 131 11.23 16.18 -8.18
N ARG A 132 10.51 16.04 -9.31
CA ARG A 132 10.42 17.02 -10.40
C ARG A 132 9.00 17.12 -10.90
N ILE A 133 8.59 18.31 -11.33
CA ILE A 133 7.35 18.50 -12.09
C ILE A 133 7.80 18.81 -13.52
N VAL A 134 7.43 17.98 -14.48
CA VAL A 134 7.88 18.09 -15.87
C VAL A 134 6.69 17.97 -16.83
N PRO A 135 6.81 18.45 -18.08
CA PRO A 135 5.85 18.14 -19.12
C PRO A 135 5.74 16.62 -19.31
N SER A 136 4.53 16.10 -19.44
CA SER A 136 4.28 14.69 -19.67
C SER A 136 4.89 14.24 -21.00
N THR A 137 5.52 13.05 -21.02
CA THR A 137 6.04 12.42 -22.24
C THR A 137 5.43 11.03 -22.44
N GLY A 138 5.11 10.68 -23.69
CA GLY A 138 4.51 9.40 -24.06
C GLY A 138 2.97 9.45 -24.21
N GLU A 139 2.43 8.45 -24.92
CA GLU A 139 0.99 8.19 -24.93
C GLU A 139 0.59 7.62 -23.58
N ARG A 140 -0.42 8.21 -22.95
CA ARG A 140 -1.03 7.61 -21.77
C ARG A 140 -2.00 6.53 -22.24
N ALA A 141 -2.02 5.41 -21.55
CA ALA A 141 -3.00 4.36 -21.83
C ALA A 141 -4.40 4.99 -21.84
N ASP A 142 -5.15 4.74 -22.92
CA ASP A 142 -6.59 4.98 -22.98
C ASP A 142 -7.22 4.02 -21.96
N LEU A 143 -7.35 4.50 -20.74
CA LEU A 143 -7.99 3.76 -19.68
C LEU A 143 -9.49 3.94 -19.86
N GLU A 144 -10.21 2.84 -20.11
CA GLU A 144 -11.66 2.82 -19.94
C GLU A 144 -11.97 3.16 -18.48
N ILE A 145 -12.35 4.40 -18.23
CA ILE A 145 -12.74 4.86 -16.90
C ILE A 145 -14.09 4.23 -16.59
N ASP A 146 -14.10 3.21 -15.75
CA ASP A 146 -15.35 2.67 -15.18
C ASP A 146 -15.90 3.66 -14.15
N VAL A 147 -16.60 4.68 -14.65
CA VAL A 147 -17.27 5.69 -13.83
C VAL A 147 -18.45 5.09 -13.06
N GLU A 148 -19.07 4.03 -13.59
CA GLU A 148 -20.18 3.33 -12.93
C GLU A 148 -19.70 2.68 -11.63
N HIS A 149 -18.47 2.14 -11.63
CA HIS A 149 -17.82 1.61 -10.44
C HIS A 149 -17.65 2.65 -9.32
N TRP A 150 -17.65 3.95 -9.60
CA TRP A 150 -17.59 5.01 -8.58
C TRP A 150 -18.93 5.68 -8.32
N GLY A 151 -20.04 4.96 -8.50
CA GLY A 151 -21.39 5.47 -8.17
C GLY A 151 -21.82 6.68 -8.98
N ASN A 152 -21.20 6.89 -10.14
CA ASN A 152 -21.40 8.05 -10.98
C ASN A 152 -21.11 9.39 -10.27
N HIS A 153 -20.21 9.40 -9.28
CA HIS A 153 -19.75 10.64 -8.66
C HIS A 153 -19.12 11.56 -9.71
N ILE A 154 -19.77 12.68 -10.00
CA ILE A 154 -19.35 13.63 -11.04
C ILE A 154 -17.94 14.17 -10.78
N ASN A 155 -17.58 14.36 -9.51
CA ASN A 155 -16.26 14.84 -9.09
C ASN A 155 -15.17 13.80 -9.35
N VAL A 156 -15.45 12.51 -9.09
CA VAL A 156 -14.52 11.41 -9.39
C VAL A 156 -14.35 11.31 -10.91
N LYS A 157 -15.44 11.33 -11.68
CA LYS A 157 -15.38 11.32 -13.16
C LYS A 157 -14.50 12.45 -13.68
N LYS A 158 -14.73 13.68 -13.20
CA LYS A 158 -13.95 14.85 -13.60
C LYS A 158 -12.47 14.69 -13.24
N TYR A 159 -12.17 14.25 -12.02
CA TYR A 159 -10.80 14.06 -11.57
C TYR A 159 -10.04 13.04 -12.42
N VAL A 160 -10.64 11.87 -12.70
CA VAL A 160 -9.99 10.85 -13.52
C VAL A 160 -9.80 11.33 -14.97
N LEU A 161 -10.78 12.02 -15.55
CA LEU A 161 -10.67 12.60 -16.89
C LEU A 161 -9.60 13.69 -16.97
N ASP A 162 -9.50 14.56 -15.97
CA ASP A 162 -8.46 15.59 -15.95
C ASP A 162 -7.07 14.93 -15.79
N ARG A 163 -6.96 13.84 -15.01
CA ARG A 163 -5.71 13.07 -14.89
C ARG A 163 -5.31 12.38 -16.19
N SER A 164 -6.24 11.82 -16.94
CA SER A 164 -5.90 11.22 -18.24
C SER A 164 -5.38 12.27 -19.22
N ASN A 165 -5.93 13.49 -19.19
CA ASN A 165 -5.57 14.61 -20.07
C ASN A 165 -4.43 15.51 -19.56
N ALA A 166 -3.92 15.30 -18.34
CA ALA A 166 -2.93 16.17 -17.71
C ALA A 166 -1.68 16.40 -18.59
N GLN A 167 -1.23 17.64 -18.74
CA GLN A 167 -0.05 17.95 -19.57
C GLN A 167 1.27 17.89 -18.79
N HIS A 168 1.19 17.73 -17.47
CA HIS A 168 2.33 17.64 -16.58
C HIS A 168 2.27 16.35 -15.75
N GLU A 169 3.41 16.01 -15.16
CA GLU A 169 3.55 14.91 -14.23
C GLU A 169 4.53 15.26 -13.12
N LEU A 170 4.28 14.68 -11.95
CA LEU A 170 5.19 14.64 -10.83
C LEU A 170 6.02 13.36 -10.96
N VAL A 171 7.33 13.52 -11.03
CA VAL A 171 8.30 12.42 -11.04
C VAL A 171 8.91 12.32 -9.66
N LEU A 172 8.63 11.21 -8.99
CA LEU A 172 9.18 10.88 -7.67
C LEU A 172 10.35 9.90 -7.84
N PHE A 173 11.53 10.28 -7.35
CA PHE A 173 12.71 9.41 -7.33
C PHE A 173 12.83 8.79 -5.95
N LEU A 174 12.50 7.51 -5.86
CA LEU A 174 12.37 6.75 -4.64
C LEU A 174 13.49 5.72 -4.51
N GLU A 175 13.81 5.36 -3.28
CA GLU A 175 14.66 4.24 -2.94
C GLU A 175 14.11 2.96 -3.55
N TYR A 176 14.98 2.26 -4.29
CA TYR A 176 14.65 0.94 -4.82
C TYR A 176 14.76 -0.12 -3.73
N VAL A 177 13.65 -0.79 -3.45
CA VAL A 177 13.57 -1.97 -2.56
C VAL A 177 13.18 -3.18 -3.43
N PRO A 178 13.92 -4.30 -3.35
CA PRO A 178 13.92 -5.31 -4.41
C PRO A 178 12.67 -6.18 -4.50
N HIS A 179 11.95 -6.37 -3.39
CA HIS A 179 10.85 -7.32 -3.35
C HIS A 179 9.55 -6.68 -2.87
N VAL A 180 8.44 -7.06 -3.51
CA VAL A 180 7.10 -6.83 -3.00
C VAL A 180 6.80 -7.90 -1.95
N LEU A 181 6.32 -7.50 -0.77
CA LEU A 181 6.12 -8.38 0.36
C LEU A 181 5.14 -9.52 0.04
N GLU A 182 4.05 -9.21 -0.70
CA GLU A 182 3.05 -10.17 -1.13
C GLU A 182 3.68 -11.41 -1.80
N THR A 183 4.49 -11.21 -2.84
CA THR A 183 5.12 -12.30 -3.60
C THR A 183 6.31 -12.89 -2.85
N TRP A 184 7.08 -12.07 -2.13
CA TRP A 184 8.25 -12.53 -1.39
C TRP A 184 7.91 -13.48 -0.23
N LEU A 185 6.78 -13.26 0.46
CA LEU A 185 6.31 -14.14 1.54
C LEU A 185 5.89 -15.53 1.04
N GLN A 186 5.63 -15.70 -0.27
CA GLN A 186 5.35 -17.03 -0.85
C GLN A 186 6.56 -17.95 -0.72
N GLU A 187 7.74 -17.40 -0.97
CA GLU A 187 9.02 -18.11 -0.89
C GLU A 187 9.60 -18.08 0.52
N ASN A 188 9.17 -17.12 1.35
CA ASN A 188 9.71 -16.87 2.69
C ASN A 188 8.62 -16.83 3.78
N PRO A 189 7.75 -17.85 3.92
CA PRO A 189 6.61 -17.80 4.83
C PRO A 189 6.99 -17.63 6.31
N SER A 190 8.16 -18.12 6.70
CA SER A 190 8.71 -17.97 8.07
C SER A 190 8.98 -16.51 8.47
N LYS A 191 9.03 -15.59 7.51
CA LYS A 191 9.29 -14.15 7.71
C LYS A 191 8.03 -13.34 7.98
N LEU A 192 6.85 -13.97 7.95
CA LEU A 192 5.57 -13.30 8.21
C LEU A 192 5.53 -12.60 9.58
N ARG A 193 6.04 -13.24 10.63
CA ARG A 193 6.03 -12.66 12.00
C ARG A 193 6.76 -11.31 12.04
N GLN A 194 7.97 -11.29 11.50
CA GLN A 194 8.79 -10.09 11.46
C GLN A 194 8.08 -9.00 10.65
N SER A 195 7.59 -9.36 9.45
CA SER A 195 6.91 -8.43 8.55
C SER A 195 5.65 -7.81 9.17
N LEU A 196 4.86 -8.59 9.92
CA LEU A 196 3.69 -8.08 10.66
C LEU A 196 4.08 -7.13 11.78
N ASN A 197 5.12 -7.46 12.56
CA ASN A 197 5.62 -6.59 13.62
C ASN A 197 6.14 -5.27 13.04
N ASP A 198 6.81 -5.33 11.89
CA ASP A 198 7.34 -4.15 11.23
C ASP A 198 6.20 -3.25 10.71
N LEU A 199 5.23 -3.83 10.02
CA LEU A 199 4.05 -3.10 9.55
C LEU A 199 3.27 -2.47 10.71
N TRP A 200 3.14 -3.18 11.82
CA TRP A 200 2.53 -2.63 13.02
C TRP A 200 3.27 -1.37 13.48
N ARG A 201 4.62 -1.41 13.57
CA ARG A 201 5.42 -0.26 14.01
C ARG A 201 5.29 0.93 13.06
N ALA A 202 5.30 0.68 11.75
CA ALA A 202 5.11 1.72 10.74
C ALA A 202 3.75 2.40 10.86
N ILE A 203 2.66 1.61 10.97
CA ILE A 203 1.30 2.13 11.14
C ILE A 203 1.15 2.85 12.48
N ALA A 204 1.67 2.29 13.57
CA ALA A 204 1.67 2.92 14.88
C ALA A 204 2.35 4.29 14.83
N PHE A 205 3.52 4.37 14.17
CA PHE A 205 4.23 5.62 13.98
C PHE A 205 3.41 6.64 13.18
N LEU A 206 2.84 6.27 12.02
CA LEU A 206 1.96 7.17 11.24
C LEU A 206 0.80 7.68 12.08
N ARG A 207 0.17 6.83 12.88
CA ARG A 207 -0.92 7.24 13.79
C ARG A 207 -0.46 8.27 14.81
N THR A 208 0.74 8.15 15.39
CA THR A 208 1.28 9.20 16.29
C THR A 208 1.51 10.53 15.59
N LYS A 209 1.65 10.53 14.26
CA LYS A 209 1.79 11.71 13.43
C LYS A 209 0.45 12.21 12.86
N GLY A 210 -0.67 11.57 13.20
CA GLY A 210 -1.99 11.93 12.70
C GLY A 210 -2.20 11.58 11.23
N ILE A 211 -1.61 10.47 10.76
CA ILE A 211 -1.72 9.97 9.39
C ILE A 211 -2.38 8.58 9.38
N ILE A 212 -3.29 8.37 8.44
CA ILE A 212 -3.80 7.05 8.03
C ILE A 212 -3.34 6.82 6.58
N HIS A 213 -2.80 5.64 6.29
CA HIS A 213 -2.28 5.29 4.96
C HIS A 213 -3.38 4.98 3.94
N PHE A 214 -4.42 4.25 4.39
CA PHE A 214 -5.57 3.79 3.60
C PHE A 214 -5.28 2.80 2.46
N ASP A 215 -4.04 2.30 2.35
CA ASP A 215 -3.67 1.36 1.28
C ASP A 215 -2.50 0.44 1.70
N ALA A 216 -2.50 0.03 2.97
CA ALA A 216 -1.43 -0.73 3.62
C ALA A 216 -1.50 -2.23 3.31
N HIS A 217 -1.88 -2.60 2.09
CA HIS A 217 -1.95 -3.99 1.65
C HIS A 217 -0.56 -4.54 1.25
N PHE A 218 -0.37 -5.86 1.23
CA PHE A 218 0.97 -6.46 1.04
C PHE A 218 1.65 -6.16 -0.31
N ARG A 219 0.92 -5.64 -1.32
CA ARG A 219 1.51 -5.16 -2.58
C ARG A 219 2.13 -3.76 -2.50
N ASN A 220 1.74 -2.97 -1.51
CA ASN A 220 2.28 -1.64 -1.20
C ASN A 220 3.26 -1.72 -0.03
N VAL A 221 3.76 -2.92 0.22
CA VAL A 221 4.78 -3.18 1.22
C VAL A 221 5.95 -3.83 0.51
N LEU A 222 7.14 -3.29 0.72
CA LEU A 222 8.37 -3.78 0.11
C LEU A 222 9.28 -4.39 1.18
N THR A 223 10.23 -5.23 0.75
CA THR A 223 11.27 -5.78 1.64
C THR A 223 12.57 -6.01 0.89
N ASP A 224 13.68 -5.88 1.61
CA ASP A 224 15.03 -6.28 1.20
C ASP A 224 15.42 -7.66 1.77
N GLY A 225 14.50 -8.32 2.48
CA GLY A 225 14.70 -9.59 3.17
C GLY A 225 15.17 -9.47 4.62
N GLU A 226 15.61 -8.28 5.04
CA GLU A 226 15.99 -7.97 6.42
C GLU A 226 14.95 -7.12 7.13
N GLN A 227 14.32 -6.18 6.42
CA GLN A 227 13.34 -5.25 6.97
C GLN A 227 12.18 -4.97 6.01
N THR A 228 11.12 -4.37 6.54
CA THR A 228 9.88 -4.10 5.81
C THR A 228 9.67 -2.59 5.61
N TYR A 229 9.17 -2.22 4.43
CA TYR A 229 8.99 -0.84 4.00
C TYR A 229 7.55 -0.59 3.58
N LEU A 230 6.82 0.27 4.30
CA LEU A 230 5.49 0.72 3.87
C LEU A 230 5.66 1.83 2.83
N THR A 231 4.99 1.72 1.68
CA THR A 231 5.11 2.64 0.55
C THR A 231 3.75 2.94 -0.07
N ASP A 232 3.75 3.82 -1.08
CA ASP A 232 2.58 4.31 -1.81
C ASP A 232 1.60 5.13 -0.97
N PHE A 233 1.90 6.42 -0.81
CA PHE A 233 1.08 7.33 -0.03
C PHE A 233 0.01 8.05 -0.87
N GLY A 234 -0.35 7.51 -2.04
CA GLY A 234 -1.32 8.11 -2.95
C GLY A 234 -2.70 8.33 -2.33
N LEU A 235 -3.04 7.59 -1.27
CA LEU A 235 -4.34 7.64 -0.59
C LEU A 235 -4.25 8.07 0.87
N ALA A 236 -3.07 8.51 1.32
CA ALA A 236 -2.86 8.91 2.69
C ALA A 236 -3.74 10.12 3.08
N LEU A 237 -4.30 10.06 4.28
CA LEU A 237 -5.01 11.17 4.90
C LEU A 237 -4.23 11.64 6.13
N ASP A 238 -3.88 12.92 6.12
CA ASP A 238 -3.06 13.56 7.13
C ASP A 238 -3.80 14.76 7.71
N LYS A 239 -3.92 14.79 9.05
CA LYS A 239 -4.59 15.89 9.76
C LYS A 239 -3.95 17.26 9.55
N SER A 240 -2.68 17.30 9.18
CA SER A 240 -1.93 18.55 8.92
C SER A 240 -1.99 19.02 7.47
N PHE A 241 -2.75 18.34 6.60
CA PHE A 241 -3.16 18.90 5.32
C PHE A 241 -4.13 20.07 5.52
N ALA A 242 -4.85 20.44 4.46
CA ALA A 242 -6.01 21.32 4.55
C ALA A 242 -7.27 20.47 4.32
N PRO A 243 -7.61 19.56 5.26
CA PRO A 243 -8.77 18.70 5.12
C PRO A 243 -10.06 19.51 5.21
N THR A 244 -11.13 18.99 4.60
CA THR A 244 -12.49 19.46 4.87
C THR A 244 -12.99 18.90 6.20
N GLU A 245 -14.05 19.47 6.77
CA GLU A 245 -14.72 18.91 7.96
C GLU A 245 -15.19 17.46 7.74
N GLU A 246 -15.58 17.12 6.50
CA GLU A 246 -15.94 15.75 6.12
C GLU A 246 -14.74 14.81 6.20
N GLU A 247 -13.57 15.23 5.72
CA GLU A 247 -12.33 14.47 5.81
C GLU A 247 -11.84 14.32 7.26
N GLU A 248 -12.00 15.34 8.10
CA GLU A 248 -11.68 15.26 9.53
C GLU A 248 -12.57 14.24 10.24
N ASN A 249 -13.89 14.28 10.01
CA ASN A 249 -14.82 13.30 10.57
C ASN A 249 -14.51 11.88 10.05
N PHE A 250 -14.19 11.76 8.77
CA PHE A 250 -13.81 10.49 8.16
C PHE A 250 -12.53 9.93 8.77
N PHE A 251 -11.54 10.77 9.07
CA PHE A 251 -10.32 10.36 9.77
C PHE A 251 -10.65 9.69 11.11
N GLU A 252 -11.47 10.34 11.95
CA GLU A 252 -11.84 9.81 13.27
C GLU A 252 -12.52 8.45 13.16
N GLN A 253 -13.39 8.28 12.17
CA GLN A 253 -14.09 7.03 11.89
C GLN A 253 -13.20 5.94 11.26
N ASN A 254 -11.93 6.22 10.95
CA ASN A 254 -11.04 5.29 10.24
C ASN A 254 -9.66 5.13 10.85
N THR A 255 -9.41 5.69 12.03
CA THR A 255 -8.11 5.66 12.75
C THR A 255 -7.45 4.28 12.93
N PHE A 256 -8.18 3.16 12.77
CA PHE A 256 -7.67 1.79 12.87
C PHE A 256 -7.70 1.01 11.54
N TYR A 257 -8.05 1.66 10.43
CA TYR A 257 -8.26 1.03 9.13
C TYR A 257 -7.03 0.22 8.68
N ASP A 258 -5.84 0.82 8.70
CA ASP A 258 -4.61 0.19 8.20
C ASP A 258 -4.28 -1.12 8.92
N TYR A 259 -4.55 -1.22 10.23
CA TYR A 259 -4.38 -2.49 10.95
C TYR A 259 -5.33 -3.58 10.46
N GLY A 260 -6.60 -3.21 10.22
CA GLY A 260 -7.58 -4.11 9.63
C GLY A 260 -7.15 -4.56 8.24
N GLU A 261 -6.64 -3.64 7.43
CA GLU A 261 -6.14 -3.95 6.08
C GLU A 261 -4.93 -4.89 6.10
N VAL A 262 -3.92 -4.62 6.92
CA VAL A 262 -2.77 -5.53 7.08
C VAL A 262 -3.22 -6.93 7.47
N LEU A 263 -4.15 -7.04 8.43
CA LEU A 263 -4.65 -8.34 8.87
C LEU A 263 -5.51 -9.03 7.79
N ARG A 264 -6.30 -8.29 7.01
CA ARG A 264 -7.06 -8.83 5.86
C ARG A 264 -6.13 -9.55 4.88
N ASN A 265 -4.91 -9.04 4.69
CA ASN A 265 -3.93 -9.62 3.76
C ASN A 265 -3.41 -11.01 4.19
N LEU A 266 -3.63 -11.43 5.45
CA LEU A 266 -3.42 -12.83 5.88
C LEU A 266 -4.32 -13.82 5.13
N GLY A 267 -5.35 -13.34 4.41
CA GLY A 267 -6.16 -14.15 3.52
C GLY A 267 -5.46 -14.64 2.26
N HIS A 268 -4.38 -13.98 1.81
CA HIS A 268 -3.73 -14.28 0.53
C HIS A 268 -2.89 -15.57 0.52
N PRO A 269 -2.05 -15.88 1.53
CA PRO A 269 -1.13 -17.01 1.44
C PRO A 269 -1.79 -18.37 1.24
N ILE A 270 -2.90 -18.65 1.93
CA ILE A 270 -3.64 -19.91 1.77
C ILE A 270 -4.22 -20.07 0.35
N ARG A 271 -4.58 -18.97 -0.31
CA ARG A 271 -5.09 -19.01 -1.68
C ARG A 271 -4.00 -19.43 -2.65
N TRP A 272 -2.79 -18.89 -2.51
CA TRP A 272 -1.66 -19.30 -3.37
C TRP A 272 -1.22 -20.72 -3.12
N ALA A 273 -1.19 -21.17 -1.86
CA ALA A 273 -0.90 -22.56 -1.54
C ALA A 273 -1.90 -23.49 -2.23
N PHE A 274 -3.19 -23.15 -2.18
CA PHE A 274 -4.23 -23.90 -2.90
C PHE A 274 -4.07 -23.82 -4.43
N ASP A 275 -3.81 -22.64 -4.99
CA ASP A 275 -3.66 -22.46 -6.44
C ASP A 275 -2.41 -23.16 -7.00
N SER A 276 -1.39 -23.36 -6.18
CA SER A 276 -0.14 -24.04 -6.55
C SER A 276 -0.22 -25.57 -6.46
N CYS A 277 -1.30 -26.11 -5.88
CA CYS A 277 -1.51 -27.55 -5.81
C CYS A 277 -1.74 -28.19 -7.19
N SER A 278 -1.37 -29.47 -7.31
CA SER A 278 -1.79 -30.29 -8.46
C SER A 278 -3.32 -30.38 -8.55
N ASP A 279 -3.87 -30.58 -9.75
CA ASP A 279 -5.32 -30.71 -9.95
C ASP A 279 -5.94 -31.83 -9.12
N ASN A 280 -5.19 -32.93 -8.89
CA ASN A 280 -5.63 -34.02 -8.03
C ASN A 280 -5.72 -33.58 -6.56
N SER A 281 -4.71 -32.84 -6.07
CA SER A 281 -4.72 -32.31 -4.70
C SER A 281 -5.84 -31.28 -4.52
N LYS A 282 -6.04 -30.38 -5.49
CA LYS A 282 -7.15 -29.42 -5.49
C LYS A 282 -8.50 -30.12 -5.40
N ARG A 283 -8.75 -31.14 -6.23
CA ARG A 283 -10.00 -31.92 -6.18
C ARG A 283 -10.25 -32.56 -4.81
N LYS A 284 -9.23 -33.17 -4.20
CA LYS A 284 -9.35 -33.75 -2.85
C LYS A 284 -9.70 -32.71 -1.79
N ILE A 285 -9.03 -31.55 -1.81
CA ILE A 285 -9.33 -30.44 -0.89
C ILE A 285 -10.75 -29.93 -1.14
N MET A 286 -11.14 -29.77 -2.40
CA MET A 286 -12.47 -29.30 -2.77
C MET A 286 -13.57 -30.25 -2.28
N GLU A 287 -13.42 -31.55 -2.51
CA GLU A 287 -14.35 -32.58 -2.02
C GLU A 287 -14.43 -32.58 -0.48
N LYS A 288 -13.29 -32.53 0.20
CA LYS A 288 -13.19 -32.61 1.66
C LYS A 288 -13.83 -31.42 2.38
N TYR A 289 -13.65 -30.20 1.85
CA TYR A 289 -14.14 -28.96 2.48
C TYR A 289 -15.40 -28.40 1.81
N GLY A 290 -16.00 -29.12 0.87
CA GLY A 290 -17.25 -28.72 0.20
C GLY A 290 -17.10 -27.49 -0.70
N ILE A 291 -15.94 -27.33 -1.35
CA ILE A 291 -15.71 -26.25 -2.32
C ILE A 291 -16.26 -26.69 -3.67
N ASN A 292 -17.44 -26.20 -4.02
CA ASN A 292 -18.09 -26.52 -5.28
C ASN A 292 -17.40 -25.82 -6.48
N GLU A 293 -17.50 -26.42 -7.66
CA GLU A 293 -17.11 -25.76 -8.91
C GLU A 293 -17.95 -24.51 -9.15
N GLY A 294 -17.34 -23.48 -9.77
CA GLY A 294 -18.01 -22.21 -10.09
C GLY A 294 -18.08 -21.19 -8.95
N LEU A 295 -17.58 -21.52 -7.74
CA LEU A 295 -17.40 -20.54 -6.69
C LEU A 295 -16.40 -19.45 -7.10
N GLN A 296 -16.71 -18.21 -6.74
CA GLN A 296 -15.82 -17.08 -6.98
C GLN A 296 -14.57 -17.19 -6.11
N PRO A 297 -13.41 -16.63 -6.54
CA PRO A 297 -12.14 -16.76 -5.81
C PRO A 297 -12.23 -16.37 -4.33
N TYR A 298 -12.97 -15.30 -4.01
CA TYR A 298 -13.16 -14.85 -2.62
C TYR A 298 -13.96 -15.83 -1.76
N GLN A 299 -14.94 -16.53 -2.36
CA GLN A 299 -15.75 -17.54 -1.66
C GLN A 299 -14.90 -18.76 -1.31
N VAL A 300 -14.07 -19.20 -2.26
CA VAL A 300 -13.11 -20.29 -2.02
C VAL A 300 -12.13 -19.89 -0.90
N GLY A 301 -11.58 -18.67 -0.96
CA GLY A 301 -10.69 -18.15 0.09
C GLY A 301 -11.33 -18.17 1.47
N ALA A 302 -12.59 -17.76 1.60
CA ALA A 302 -13.31 -17.80 2.87
C ALA A 302 -13.48 -19.22 3.43
N ILE A 303 -13.81 -20.20 2.57
CA ILE A 303 -13.91 -21.61 2.97
C ILE A 303 -12.55 -22.13 3.47
N LEU A 304 -11.47 -21.85 2.73
CA LEU A 304 -10.13 -22.26 3.12
C LEU A 304 -9.72 -21.65 4.46
N LEU A 305 -9.95 -20.36 4.67
CA LEU A 305 -9.64 -19.68 5.94
C LEU A 305 -10.42 -20.23 7.12
N ASN A 306 -11.71 -20.54 6.94
CA ASN A 306 -12.54 -21.14 7.98
C ASN A 306 -12.06 -22.55 8.38
N ASN A 307 -11.41 -23.27 7.46
CA ASN A 307 -10.91 -24.62 7.67
C ASN A 307 -9.39 -24.70 7.88
N ILE A 308 -8.69 -23.57 8.00
CA ILE A 308 -7.22 -23.52 7.97
C ILE A 308 -6.55 -24.42 9.00
N LYS A 309 -7.13 -24.56 10.20
CA LYS A 309 -6.61 -25.46 11.24
C LYS A 309 -6.62 -26.92 10.78
N GLN A 310 -7.74 -27.35 10.20
CA GLN A 310 -7.90 -28.74 9.75
C GLN A 310 -7.03 -29.01 8.52
N ILE A 311 -6.98 -28.05 7.59
CA ILE A 311 -6.10 -28.10 6.41
C ILE A 311 -4.64 -28.30 6.81
N HIS A 312 -4.20 -27.60 7.86
CA HIS A 312 -2.85 -27.72 8.39
C HIS A 312 -2.60 -29.05 9.10
N VAL A 313 -3.52 -29.48 9.98
CA VAL A 313 -3.41 -30.75 10.72
C VAL A 313 -3.38 -31.96 9.79
N ASP A 314 -4.19 -31.93 8.72
CA ASP A 314 -4.28 -33.02 7.77
C ASP A 314 -3.21 -32.96 6.67
N GLU A 315 -2.31 -31.97 6.73
CA GLU A 315 -1.25 -31.73 5.76
C GLU A 315 -1.79 -31.58 4.32
N ASP A 316 -3.02 -31.09 4.17
CA ASP A 316 -3.66 -30.86 2.86
C ASP A 316 -2.93 -29.75 2.09
N LEU A 317 -2.42 -28.74 2.82
CA LEU A 317 -1.56 -27.67 2.32
C LEU A 317 -0.37 -27.50 3.26
N ASN A 318 0.82 -27.29 2.70
CA ASN A 318 2.02 -26.99 3.47
C ASN A 318 1.98 -25.51 3.93
N LEU A 319 1.52 -25.27 5.16
CA LEU A 319 1.37 -23.95 5.74
C LEU A 319 2.31 -23.79 6.94
N ASP A 320 2.88 -22.59 7.10
CA ASP A 320 3.69 -22.28 8.28
C ASP A 320 2.82 -22.21 9.55
N GLN A 321 3.31 -22.78 10.66
CA GLN A 321 2.55 -22.84 11.91
C GLN A 321 2.18 -21.44 12.44
N PHE A 322 3.10 -20.48 12.37
CA PHE A 322 2.82 -19.12 12.83
C PHE A 322 1.78 -18.43 11.94
N TYR A 323 1.80 -18.69 10.63
CA TYR A 323 0.75 -18.22 9.73
C TYR A 323 -0.63 -18.77 10.15
N VAL A 324 -0.75 -20.08 10.37
CA VAL A 324 -2.00 -20.73 10.79
C VAL A 324 -2.49 -20.14 12.11
N ASP A 325 -1.60 -20.02 13.11
CA ASP A 325 -1.93 -19.43 14.41
C ASP A 325 -2.37 -17.97 14.29
N SER A 326 -1.75 -17.21 13.39
CA SER A 326 -2.11 -15.81 13.13
C SER A 326 -3.49 -15.68 12.49
N VAL A 327 -3.80 -16.48 11.46
CA VAL A 327 -5.13 -16.47 10.83
C VAL A 327 -6.19 -16.86 11.84
N VAL A 328 -5.93 -17.86 12.68
CA VAL A 328 -6.84 -18.29 13.75
C VAL A 328 -7.06 -17.17 14.76
N LYS A 329 -5.98 -16.55 15.24
CA LYS A 329 -6.04 -15.49 16.26
C LYS A 329 -6.79 -14.27 15.74
N TYR A 330 -6.59 -13.88 14.49
CA TYR A 330 -7.16 -12.67 13.90
C TYR A 330 -8.38 -12.94 13.00
N HIS A 331 -8.93 -14.15 13.00
CA HIS A 331 -9.98 -14.59 12.06
C HIS A 331 -11.17 -13.64 12.01
N SER A 332 -11.69 -13.21 13.16
CA SER A 332 -12.83 -12.29 13.21
C SER A 332 -12.54 -10.92 12.59
N ILE A 333 -11.29 -10.44 12.65
CA ILE A 333 -10.86 -9.19 12.00
C ILE A 333 -10.77 -9.41 10.50
N VAL A 334 -10.16 -10.52 10.06
CA VAL A 334 -10.06 -10.88 8.64
C VAL A 334 -11.45 -10.94 8.01
N VAL A 335 -12.40 -11.63 8.64
CA VAL A 335 -13.79 -11.72 8.16
C VAL A 335 -14.50 -10.36 8.17
N LEU A 336 -14.33 -9.56 9.24
CA LEU A 336 -14.92 -8.21 9.31
C LEU A 336 -14.46 -7.35 8.13
N MET A 337 -13.17 -7.34 7.85
CA MET A 337 -12.58 -6.55 6.77
C MET A 337 -12.93 -7.11 5.40
N GLN A 338 -12.93 -8.44 5.20
CA GLN A 338 -13.38 -9.04 3.94
C GLN A 338 -14.84 -8.70 3.64
N ASN A 339 -15.72 -8.74 4.63
CA ASN A 339 -17.11 -8.35 4.47
C ASN A 339 -17.24 -6.87 4.14
N PHE A 340 -16.52 -5.98 4.83
CA PHE A 340 -16.50 -4.55 4.53
C PHE A 340 -16.08 -4.30 3.06
N PHE A 341 -14.98 -4.92 2.61
CA PHE A 341 -14.49 -4.80 1.23
C PHE A 341 -15.51 -5.34 0.22
N SER A 342 -16.07 -6.53 0.47
CA SER A 342 -17.11 -7.12 -0.39
C SER A 342 -18.35 -6.25 -0.48
N THR A 343 -18.83 -5.70 0.63
CA THR A 343 -19.99 -4.80 0.66
C THR A 343 -19.67 -3.54 -0.12
N MET A 344 -18.51 -2.92 0.10
CA MET A 344 -18.10 -1.72 -0.62
C MET A 344 -17.96 -1.94 -2.14
N TRP A 345 -17.37 -3.06 -2.58
CA TRP A 345 -17.31 -3.40 -4.00
C TRP A 345 -18.70 -3.58 -4.62
N SER A 346 -19.62 -4.23 -3.92
CA SER A 346 -20.99 -4.44 -4.43
C SER A 346 -21.91 -3.22 -4.31
N ASN A 347 -21.57 -2.27 -3.43
CA ASN A 347 -22.37 -1.07 -3.20
C ASN A 347 -22.12 -0.05 -4.31
N PRO A 348 -23.10 0.28 -5.17
CA PRO A 348 -22.89 1.26 -6.23
C PRO A 348 -22.61 2.67 -5.68
N LYS A 349 -23.10 3.03 -4.49
CA LYS A 349 -22.90 4.38 -3.94
C LYS A 349 -21.51 4.62 -3.34
N LYS A 350 -20.75 3.55 -3.09
CA LYS A 350 -19.42 3.61 -2.43
C LYS A 350 -19.40 4.42 -1.13
N ASP A 351 -20.51 4.36 -0.38
CA ASP A 351 -20.72 5.04 0.90
C ASP A 351 -20.75 4.05 2.09
N THR A 352 -20.22 2.83 1.91
CA THR A 352 -20.14 1.86 3.00
C THR A 352 -19.16 2.35 4.06
N GLU A 353 -19.65 2.52 5.28
CA GLU A 353 -18.85 2.90 6.43
C GLU A 353 -18.03 1.71 6.97
N LEU A 354 -16.79 1.97 7.37
CA LEU A 354 -16.00 1.00 8.12
C LEU A 354 -16.72 0.70 9.44
N PRO A 355 -16.89 -0.57 9.84
CA PRO A 355 -17.37 -0.93 11.17
C PRO A 355 -16.30 -0.65 12.26
N HIS A 356 -15.89 0.62 12.39
CA HIS A 356 -14.72 1.10 13.12
C HIS A 356 -14.70 0.66 14.59
N LYS A 357 -15.80 0.88 15.31
CA LYS A 357 -15.91 0.49 16.73
C LYS A 357 -15.73 -1.02 16.92
N LYS A 358 -16.27 -1.82 15.99
CA LYS A 358 -16.13 -3.27 16.05
C LYS A 358 -14.70 -3.69 15.71
N LEU A 359 -14.07 -3.06 14.70
CA LEU A 359 -12.67 -3.28 14.37
C LEU A 359 -11.77 -2.97 15.57
N GLN A 360 -11.93 -1.80 16.19
CA GLN A 360 -11.19 -1.41 17.39
C GLN A 360 -11.36 -2.43 18.54
N GLN A 361 -12.59 -2.87 18.79
CA GLN A 361 -12.87 -3.89 19.81
C GLN A 361 -12.08 -5.18 19.53
N LEU A 362 -12.15 -5.72 18.32
CA LEU A 362 -11.46 -6.96 17.97
C LEU A 362 -9.92 -6.81 18.01
N LEU A 363 -9.40 -5.66 17.60
CA LEU A 363 -7.97 -5.36 17.70
C LEU A 363 -7.49 -5.33 19.16
N ASN A 364 -8.31 -4.83 20.09
CA ASN A 364 -8.04 -4.90 21.54
C ASN A 364 -8.11 -6.33 22.07
N GLU A 365 -9.16 -7.08 21.74
CA GLU A 365 -9.38 -8.46 22.20
C GLU A 365 -8.24 -9.40 21.79
N THR A 366 -7.68 -9.19 20.61
CA THR A 366 -6.56 -9.97 20.08
C THR A 366 -5.19 -9.47 20.56
N GLY A 367 -5.15 -8.36 21.30
CA GLY A 367 -3.92 -7.70 21.74
C GLY A 367 -3.10 -7.08 20.60
N PHE A 368 -3.67 -6.94 19.40
CA PHE A 368 -2.94 -6.41 18.24
C PHE A 368 -2.60 -4.92 18.40
N LEU A 369 -3.31 -4.16 19.25
CA LEU A 369 -2.93 -2.78 19.56
C LEU A 369 -1.82 -2.65 20.61
N SER A 370 -1.44 -3.74 21.27
CA SER A 370 -0.32 -3.73 22.21
C SER A 370 0.99 -3.78 21.43
N SER A 371 2.03 -3.11 21.93
CA SER A 371 3.36 -3.18 21.32
C SER A 371 3.79 -4.64 21.16
N PRO A 372 4.30 -5.05 19.99
CA PRO A 372 4.86 -6.39 19.78
C PRO A 372 5.96 -6.73 20.79
N ASP A 373 6.61 -5.71 21.35
CA ASP A 373 7.73 -5.82 22.27
C ASP A 373 7.31 -5.80 23.75
N GLY A 374 6.01 -5.68 24.05
CA GLY A 374 5.49 -5.68 25.42
C GLY A 374 5.81 -4.43 26.26
N GLU A 375 6.43 -3.40 25.68
CA GLU A 375 6.60 -2.10 26.31
C GLU A 375 5.29 -1.31 26.23
N THR A 376 4.73 -1.01 27.40
CA THR A 376 3.52 -0.20 27.60
C THR A 376 3.83 1.28 27.77
#